data_AF-A0A1M4XVQ2-F1
#
_entry.id   AF-A0A1M4XVQ2-F1
#
_cell.length_a   1.000
_cell.length_b   1.000
_cell.length_c   1.000
_cell.angle_alpha   90.00
_cell.angle_beta   90.00
_cell.angle_gamma   90.00
#
_symmetry.space_group_name_H-M   'P 1'
#
loop_
_entity.id
_entity.type
_entity.pdbx_description
1 polymer ?
#
loop_
_entity_poly.entity_id
_entity_poly.type
_entity_poly.pdbx_seq_one_letter_code
_entity_poly.pdbx_strand_id
1 'polypeptide(L)'
;MLFSFAKVIGCTHFIKPSSCPTGLKAVFISLHMRIIKLALLSFLFFGVLFFLMAQLVPSEVRISKAINFAPNDTAILKKVRDTAMWPSWHPAYANGSPAKQKVSLRTQNDSVVIMDITHASGKSVSNGWELHRFGAADSLTLQWYMDFKLSPLPWHRFSSLFYEGTYGRMMEQGLRNLKAGQQQAP
;
A
#
# COMPACT_ATOMS: atom_id res chain seq x y z
N MET A 1 15.62 37.91 67.05
CA MET A 1 15.54 39.32 66.60
C MET A 1 14.33 39.39 65.68
N LEU A 2 13.10 39.63 66.15
CA LEU A 2 12.51 40.84 66.76
C LEU A 2 12.45 42.06 65.83
N PHE A 3 11.33 42.78 65.94
CA PHE A 3 10.80 43.93 65.17
C PHE A 3 10.00 43.52 63.91
N SER A 4 8.66 43.50 63.85
CA SER A 4 7.59 44.28 64.51
C SER A 4 7.77 45.78 64.41
N PHE A 5 6.99 46.45 63.55
CA PHE A 5 6.36 47.74 63.84
C PHE A 5 5.09 47.97 62.98
N ALA A 6 4.05 48.40 63.70
CA ALA A 6 2.69 48.87 63.37
C ALA A 6 2.48 49.52 61.98
N LYS A 7 1.37 49.31 61.25
CA LYS A 7 -0.04 49.70 61.48
C LYS A 7 -0.22 51.20 61.73
N VAL A 8 -1.04 51.87 60.89
CA VAL A 8 -1.62 53.25 60.95
C VAL A 8 -1.68 53.74 59.47
N ILE A 9 -2.75 54.21 58.83
CA ILE A 9 -4.09 54.74 59.17
C ILE A 9 -4.97 54.55 57.91
N GLY A 10 -6.28 54.38 58.10
CA GLY A 10 -7.25 54.32 57.02
C GLY A 10 -7.43 55.65 56.28
N CYS A 11 -7.68 55.55 54.98
CA CYS A 11 -8.37 56.57 54.20
C CYS A 11 -9.47 55.89 53.40
N THR A 12 -10.65 55.82 54.00
CA THR A 12 -11.91 55.65 53.29
C THR A 12 -12.19 56.92 52.49
N HIS A 13 -12.03 56.86 51.16
CA HIS A 13 -12.76 57.72 50.23
C HIS A 13 -12.79 57.10 48.81
N PHE A 14 -13.85 56.33 48.58
CA PHE A 14 -14.71 56.33 47.40
C PHE A 14 -14.20 57.07 46.14
N ILE A 15 -13.59 56.38 45.17
CA ILE A 15 -13.64 56.73 43.73
C ILE A 15 -13.65 55.45 42.85
N LYS A 16 -14.85 55.14 42.33
CA LYS A 16 -15.21 54.58 41.01
C LYS A 16 -14.42 53.35 40.46
N PRO A 17 -15.06 52.19 40.22
CA PRO A 17 -14.47 51.14 39.39
C PRO A 17 -14.43 51.62 37.92
N SER A 18 -13.25 52.03 37.47
CA SER A 18 -12.98 52.31 36.07
C SER A 18 -13.11 51.02 35.25
N SER A 19 -14.03 51.06 34.31
CA SER A 19 -14.32 50.09 33.27
C SER A 19 -13.04 49.63 32.56
N CYS A 20 -12.68 48.35 32.68
CA CYS A 20 -11.62 47.69 31.91
C CYS A 20 -12.27 46.94 30.73
N PRO A 21 -11.69 46.93 29.52
CA PRO A 21 -12.44 47.07 28.29
C PRO A 21 -13.02 45.73 27.79
N THR A 22 -14.34 45.68 27.70
CA THR A 22 -15.12 44.63 27.02
C THR A 22 -14.70 44.42 25.54
N GLY A 23 -13.95 45.36 24.95
CA GLY A 23 -13.44 45.28 23.58
C GLY A 23 -12.33 44.25 23.34
N LEU A 24 -11.48 43.93 24.32
CA LEU A 24 -10.33 43.03 24.09
C LEU A 24 -10.76 41.56 23.88
N LYS A 25 -11.77 41.10 24.64
CA LYS A 25 -12.36 39.76 24.46
C LYS A 25 -13.10 39.63 23.13
N ALA A 26 -13.80 40.69 22.70
CA ALA A 26 -14.53 40.72 21.44
C ALA A 26 -13.58 40.67 20.21
N VAL A 27 -12.46 41.37 20.26
CA VAL A 27 -11.43 41.33 19.20
C VAL A 27 -10.75 39.95 19.15
N PHE A 28 -10.44 39.34 20.30
CA PHE A 28 -9.88 37.98 20.35
C PHE A 28 -10.83 36.95 19.71
N ILE A 29 -12.12 36.96 20.06
CA ILE A 29 -13.13 36.04 19.49
C ILE A 29 -13.28 36.23 17.96
N SER A 30 -13.28 37.48 17.49
CA SER A 30 -13.32 37.82 16.06
C SER A 30 -12.10 37.29 15.30
N LEU A 31 -10.90 37.37 15.90
CA LEU A 31 -9.66 36.83 15.31
C LEU A 31 -9.70 35.30 15.21
N HIS A 32 -10.20 34.62 16.23
CA HIS A 32 -10.30 33.15 16.28
C HIS A 32 -11.27 32.61 15.22
N MET A 33 -12.42 33.26 15.02
CA MET A 33 -13.38 32.85 13.97
C MET A 33 -12.82 32.99 12.56
N ARG A 34 -11.88 33.92 12.34
CA ARG A 34 -11.19 34.06 11.05
C ARG A 34 -10.14 32.98 10.84
N ILE A 35 -9.35 32.66 11.87
CA ILE A 35 -8.34 31.59 11.80
C ILE A 35 -9.00 30.24 11.58
N ILE A 36 -10.10 29.94 12.26
CA ILE A 36 -10.85 28.69 12.07
C ILE A 36 -11.37 28.58 10.63
N LYS A 37 -11.93 29.67 10.07
CA LYS A 37 -12.39 29.69 8.67
C LYS A 37 -11.24 29.49 7.69
N LEU A 38 -10.09 30.11 7.92
CA LEU A 38 -8.89 29.93 7.08
C LEU A 38 -8.31 28.53 7.21
N ALA A 39 -8.28 27.96 8.41
CA ALA A 39 -7.82 26.59 8.63
C ALA A 39 -8.73 25.57 7.92
N LEU A 40 -10.05 25.77 7.98
CA LEU A 40 -11.02 24.91 7.31
C LEU A 40 -10.95 25.04 5.78
N LEU A 41 -10.75 26.27 5.26
CA LEU A 41 -10.52 26.50 3.83
C LEU A 41 -9.22 25.85 3.35
N SER A 42 -8.14 25.97 4.12
CA SER A 42 -6.86 25.33 3.84
C SER A 42 -7.00 23.80 3.81
N PHE A 43 -7.62 23.22 4.84
CA PHE A 43 -7.86 21.78 4.90
C PHE A 43 -8.70 21.29 3.71
N LEU A 44 -9.73 22.04 3.33
CA LEU A 44 -10.53 21.73 2.14
C LEU A 44 -9.69 21.79 0.86
N PHE A 45 -8.89 22.86 0.68
CA PHE A 45 -8.03 23.02 -0.49
C PHE A 45 -6.99 21.91 -0.60
N PHE A 46 -6.28 21.60 0.49
CA PHE A 46 -5.31 20.50 0.52
C PHE A 46 -5.97 19.14 0.35
N GLY A 47 -7.17 18.93 0.90
CA GLY A 47 -7.94 17.70 0.71
C GLY A 47 -8.31 17.46 -0.75
N VAL A 48 -8.78 18.51 -1.44
CA VAL A 48 -9.07 18.47 -2.88
C VAL A 48 -7.79 18.24 -3.69
N LEU A 49 -6.73 18.98 -3.39
CA LEU A 49 -5.44 18.82 -4.05
C LEU A 49 -4.89 17.39 -3.91
N PHE A 50 -4.96 16.83 -2.70
CA PHE A 50 -4.53 15.46 -2.41
C PHE A 50 -5.37 14.43 -3.18
N PHE A 51 -6.69 14.64 -3.26
CA PHE A 51 -7.58 13.77 -4.03
C PHE A 51 -7.26 13.82 -5.52
N LEU A 52 -7.04 15.02 -6.07
CA LEU A 52 -6.63 15.20 -7.46
C LEU A 52 -5.30 14.50 -7.75
N MET A 53 -4.30 14.67 -6.87
CA MET A 53 -3.00 14.00 -7.00
C MET A 53 -3.13 12.48 -7.05
N ALA A 54 -4.00 11.90 -6.23
CA ALA A 54 -4.23 10.47 -6.27
C ALA A 54 -5.00 9.99 -7.51
N GLN A 55 -5.77 10.87 -8.15
CA GLN A 55 -6.47 10.54 -9.39
C GLN A 55 -5.51 10.30 -10.57
N LEU A 56 -4.29 10.87 -10.52
CA LEU A 56 -3.23 10.60 -11.49
C LEU A 56 -2.67 9.18 -11.40
N VAL A 57 -2.76 8.51 -10.25
CA VAL A 57 -2.29 7.13 -10.08
C VAL A 57 -3.34 6.17 -10.63
N PRO A 58 -2.98 5.23 -11.53
CA PRO A 58 -3.93 4.29 -12.11
C PRO A 58 -4.58 3.39 -11.04
N SER A 59 -5.80 2.92 -11.32
CA SER A 59 -6.53 2.00 -10.45
C SER A 59 -6.09 0.54 -10.57
N GLU A 60 -5.23 0.24 -11.53
CA GLU A 60 -4.68 -1.10 -11.77
C GLU A 60 -3.17 -1.02 -11.82
N VAL A 61 -2.52 -1.92 -11.10
CA VAL A 61 -1.05 -2.02 -11.05
C VAL A 61 -0.66 -3.45 -11.36
N ARG A 62 0.23 -3.59 -12.34
CA ARG A 62 0.84 -4.86 -12.73
C ARG A 62 2.28 -4.90 -12.24
N ILE A 63 2.63 -5.96 -11.53
CA ILE A 63 4.01 -6.28 -11.15
C ILE A 63 4.46 -7.47 -11.95
N SER A 64 5.66 -7.43 -12.52
CA SER A 64 6.21 -8.52 -13.32
C SER A 64 7.66 -8.81 -12.97
N LYS A 65 8.00 -10.09 -12.82
CA LYS A 65 9.37 -10.59 -12.65
C LYS A 65 9.61 -11.71 -13.63
N ALA A 66 10.82 -11.78 -14.16
CA ALA A 66 11.20 -12.79 -15.13
C ALA A 66 12.57 -13.40 -14.82
N ILE A 67 12.76 -14.67 -15.17
CA ILE A 67 14.06 -15.33 -15.11
C ILE A 67 14.24 -16.25 -16.31
N ASN A 68 15.49 -16.39 -16.74
CA ASN A 68 15.88 -17.25 -17.86
C ASN A 68 16.17 -18.68 -17.38
N PHE A 69 15.67 -19.63 -18.15
CA PHE A 69 15.74 -21.08 -18.04
C PHE A 69 16.43 -21.68 -19.27
N ALA A 70 16.72 -22.98 -19.21
CA ALA A 70 17.25 -23.71 -20.35
C ALA A 70 16.16 -23.91 -21.43
N PRO A 71 16.54 -23.99 -22.72
CA PRO A 71 15.58 -24.00 -23.84
C PRO A 71 14.58 -25.16 -23.82
N ASN A 72 14.93 -26.28 -23.18
CA ASN A 72 14.10 -27.49 -23.13
C ASN A 72 13.12 -27.54 -21.94
N ASP A 73 13.11 -26.54 -21.06
CA ASP A 73 12.37 -26.56 -19.80
C ASP A 73 10.85 -26.27 -19.95
N THR A 74 10.22 -26.86 -20.97
CA THR A 74 8.77 -26.71 -21.22
C THR A 74 7.89 -27.33 -20.14
N ALA A 75 8.46 -28.19 -19.28
CA ALA A 75 7.79 -28.80 -18.13
C ALA A 75 7.47 -27.79 -17.00
N ILE A 76 8.04 -26.58 -17.01
CA ILE A 76 7.80 -25.58 -15.96
C ILE A 76 6.33 -25.18 -15.90
N LEU A 77 5.68 -24.99 -17.05
CA LEU A 77 4.25 -24.63 -17.06
C LEU A 77 3.37 -25.72 -16.45
N LYS A 78 3.77 -27.00 -16.53
CA LYS A 78 3.05 -28.09 -15.85
C LYS A 78 3.12 -27.92 -14.33
N LYS A 79 4.30 -27.61 -13.77
CA LYS A 79 4.49 -27.33 -12.34
C LYS A 79 3.73 -26.08 -11.85
N VAL A 80 3.59 -25.08 -12.72
CA VAL A 80 2.81 -23.87 -12.43
C VAL A 80 1.31 -24.13 -12.48
N ARG A 81 0.84 -24.95 -13.43
CA ARG A 81 -0.57 -25.34 -13.58
C ARG A 81 -1.05 -26.21 -12.41
N ASP A 82 -0.18 -27.07 -11.90
CA ASP A 82 -0.51 -27.95 -10.79
C ASP A 82 -0.40 -27.22 -9.44
N THR A 83 -1.55 -26.84 -8.90
CA THR A 83 -1.65 -26.20 -7.58
C THR A 83 -1.11 -27.07 -6.44
N ALA A 84 -1.07 -28.40 -6.60
CA ALA A 84 -0.50 -29.30 -5.59
C ALA A 84 1.02 -29.17 -5.50
N MET A 85 1.68 -28.71 -6.57
CA MET A 85 3.13 -28.49 -6.60
C MET A 85 3.53 -27.11 -6.09
N TRP A 86 2.58 -26.19 -5.87
CA TRP A 86 2.87 -24.82 -5.42
C TRP A 86 3.67 -24.73 -4.13
N PRO A 87 3.45 -25.57 -3.09
CA PRO A 87 4.26 -25.54 -1.88
C PRO A 87 5.76 -25.77 -2.11
N SER A 88 6.14 -26.47 -3.18
CA SER A 88 7.56 -26.74 -3.48
C SER A 88 8.34 -25.53 -3.97
N TRP A 89 7.67 -24.57 -4.62
CA TRP A 89 8.34 -23.46 -5.29
C TRP A 89 7.80 -22.09 -4.89
N HIS A 90 6.51 -21.95 -4.62
CA HIS A 90 5.86 -20.69 -4.34
C HIS A 90 5.96 -20.34 -2.84
N PRO A 91 6.68 -19.26 -2.45
CA PRO A 91 6.94 -18.97 -1.04
C PRO A 91 5.67 -18.78 -0.19
N ALA A 92 4.61 -18.20 -0.77
CA ALA A 92 3.33 -18.03 -0.06
C ALA A 92 2.59 -19.35 0.28
N TYR A 93 2.96 -20.47 -0.37
CA TYR A 93 2.32 -21.79 -0.18
C TYR A 93 3.26 -22.81 0.47
N ALA A 94 4.50 -22.43 0.80
CA ALA A 94 5.52 -23.35 1.34
C ALA A 94 5.09 -24.05 2.64
N ASN A 95 4.30 -23.37 3.47
CA ASN A 95 3.78 -23.90 4.74
C ASN A 95 2.32 -24.42 4.61
N GLY A 96 1.91 -24.79 3.38
CA GLY A 96 0.55 -25.21 3.05
C GLY A 96 -0.29 -24.08 2.44
N SER A 97 -1.45 -24.44 1.89
CA SER A 97 -2.37 -23.45 1.33
C SER A 97 -2.98 -22.60 2.44
N PRO A 98 -2.91 -21.26 2.37
CA PRO A 98 -3.62 -20.42 3.31
C PRO A 98 -5.11 -20.76 3.21
N ALA A 99 -5.69 -21.26 4.31
CA ALA A 99 -7.02 -21.86 4.43
C ALA A 99 -8.22 -20.98 4.02
N LYS A 100 -7.95 -19.83 3.39
CA LYS A 100 -8.88 -18.74 3.08
C LYS A 100 -8.68 -18.17 1.67
N GLN A 101 -8.00 -18.89 0.78
CA GLN A 101 -7.82 -18.49 -0.61
C GLN A 101 -8.47 -19.49 -1.56
N LYS A 102 -9.29 -18.99 -2.48
CA LYS A 102 -9.88 -19.76 -3.58
C LYS A 102 -9.10 -19.46 -4.85
N VAL A 103 -8.49 -20.49 -5.44
CA VAL A 103 -7.82 -20.38 -6.73
C VAL A 103 -8.80 -20.79 -7.83
N SER A 104 -9.01 -19.92 -8.81
CA SER A 104 -9.82 -20.21 -10.00
C SER A 104 -9.00 -20.03 -11.27
N LEU A 105 -9.04 -21.02 -12.16
CA LEU A 105 -8.39 -20.94 -13.46
C LEU A 105 -9.15 -19.96 -14.36
N ARG A 106 -8.45 -18.96 -14.91
CA ARG A 106 -9.04 -17.99 -15.85
C ARG A 106 -8.70 -18.32 -17.29
N THR A 107 -7.45 -18.64 -17.58
CA THR A 107 -6.99 -18.95 -18.94
C THR A 107 -5.83 -19.92 -18.87
N GLN A 108 -5.84 -20.92 -19.75
CA GLN A 108 -4.77 -21.89 -19.87
C GLN A 108 -4.45 -22.10 -21.34
N ASN A 109 -3.20 -21.82 -21.70
CA ASN A 109 -2.64 -22.05 -23.02
C ASN A 109 -1.22 -22.59 -22.88
N ASP A 110 -0.61 -23.07 -23.97
CA ASP A 110 0.71 -23.70 -23.98
C ASP A 110 1.86 -22.76 -23.64
N SER A 111 1.66 -21.45 -23.76
CA SER A 111 2.63 -20.42 -23.36
C SER A 111 2.16 -19.55 -22.19
N VAL A 112 0.87 -19.56 -21.83
CA VAL A 112 0.30 -18.63 -20.85
C VAL A 112 -0.64 -19.36 -19.89
N VAL A 113 -0.49 -19.10 -18.59
CA VAL A 113 -1.38 -19.61 -17.54
C VAL A 113 -1.81 -18.44 -16.67
N ILE A 114 -3.12 -18.18 -16.58
CA ILE A 114 -3.69 -17.11 -15.76
C ILE A 114 -4.62 -17.73 -14.73
N MET A 115 -4.37 -17.44 -13.46
CA MET A 115 -5.17 -17.88 -12.32
C MET A 115 -5.58 -16.69 -11.46
N ASP A 116 -6.83 -16.66 -11.06
CA ASP A 116 -7.34 -15.68 -10.11
C ASP A 116 -7.30 -16.26 -8.70
N ILE A 117 -6.66 -15.54 -7.78
CA ILE A 117 -6.60 -15.89 -6.36
C ILE A 117 -7.55 -14.96 -5.62
N THR A 118 -8.66 -15.52 -5.14
CA THR A 118 -9.65 -14.78 -4.35
C THR A 118 -9.38 -15.01 -2.87
N HIS A 119 -9.10 -13.92 -2.15
CA HIS A 119 -8.94 -13.94 -0.70
C HIS A 119 -10.30 -13.94 -0.01
N ALA A 120 -10.37 -14.44 1.23
CA ALA A 120 -11.60 -14.39 2.05
C ALA A 120 -12.13 -12.96 2.30
N SER A 121 -11.30 -11.93 2.10
CA SER A 121 -11.73 -10.52 2.12
C SER A 121 -12.53 -10.09 0.88
N GLY A 122 -12.75 -10.98 -0.08
CA GLY A 122 -13.44 -10.72 -1.35
C GLY A 122 -12.56 -10.04 -2.40
N LYS A 123 -11.32 -9.70 -2.08
CA LYS A 123 -10.36 -9.15 -3.05
C LYS A 123 -9.75 -10.28 -3.88
N SER A 124 -9.77 -10.12 -5.20
CA SER A 124 -9.11 -11.04 -6.14
C SER A 124 -7.83 -10.43 -6.70
N VAL A 125 -6.82 -11.27 -6.91
CA VAL A 125 -5.56 -10.92 -7.57
C VAL A 125 -5.35 -11.89 -8.73
N SER A 126 -5.18 -11.36 -9.94
CA SER A 126 -4.90 -12.19 -11.11
C SER A 126 -3.40 -12.45 -11.20
N ASN A 127 -3.01 -13.71 -11.18
CA ASN A 127 -1.64 -14.17 -11.35
C ASN A 127 -1.49 -14.77 -12.74
N GLY A 128 -0.50 -14.33 -13.49
CA GLY A 128 -0.21 -14.83 -14.82
C GLY A 128 1.23 -15.30 -14.95
N TRP A 129 1.42 -16.43 -15.60
CA TRP A 129 2.72 -16.96 -15.97
C TRP A 129 2.77 -17.09 -17.48
N GLU A 130 3.73 -16.42 -18.09
CA GLU A 130 3.93 -16.38 -19.54
C GLU A 130 5.34 -16.85 -19.89
N LEU A 131 5.42 -17.66 -20.94
CA LEU A 131 6.65 -18.26 -21.42
C LEU A 131 7.07 -17.58 -22.73
N HIS A 132 8.19 -16.87 -22.70
CA HIS A 132 8.78 -16.22 -23.86
C HIS A 132 9.99 -17.03 -24.34
N ARG A 133 9.96 -17.44 -25.62
CA ARG A 133 11.08 -18.11 -26.28
C ARG A 133 11.82 -17.11 -27.13
N PHE A 134 13.11 -16.91 -26.86
CA PHE A 134 13.96 -16.04 -27.67
C PHE A 134 14.78 -16.90 -28.63
N GLY A 135 14.31 -16.99 -29.88
CA GLY A 135 14.95 -17.83 -30.91
C GLY A 135 16.38 -17.43 -31.28
N ALA A 136 16.84 -16.22 -30.90
CA ALA A 136 18.21 -15.76 -31.15
C ALA A 136 19.21 -16.16 -30.06
N ALA A 137 18.74 -16.56 -28.87
CA ALA A 137 19.57 -16.77 -27.70
C ALA A 137 19.40 -18.16 -27.06
N ASP A 138 18.67 -19.08 -27.72
CA ASP A 138 18.29 -20.40 -27.21
C ASP A 138 17.90 -20.37 -25.72
N SER A 139 17.19 -19.32 -25.32
CA SER A 139 16.85 -19.06 -23.93
C SER A 139 15.35 -19.02 -23.77
N LEU A 140 14.90 -19.66 -22.69
CA LEU A 140 13.51 -19.74 -22.30
C LEU A 140 13.29 -18.80 -21.12
N THR A 141 12.42 -17.80 -21.26
CA THR A 141 12.14 -16.85 -20.17
C THR A 141 10.76 -17.10 -19.62
N LEU A 142 10.66 -17.37 -18.32
CA LEU A 142 9.37 -17.38 -17.63
C LEU A 142 9.15 -16.01 -17.00
N GLN A 143 8.09 -15.35 -17.42
CA GLN A 143 7.58 -14.14 -16.81
C GLN A 143 6.43 -14.49 -15.88
N TRP A 144 6.52 -14.10 -14.62
CA TRP A 144 5.40 -14.09 -13.69
C TRP A 144 4.94 -12.66 -13.53
N TYR A 145 3.66 -12.40 -13.71
CA TYR A 145 3.02 -11.12 -13.42
C TYR A 145 1.82 -11.27 -12.50
N MET A 146 1.52 -10.22 -11.75
CA MET A 146 0.33 -10.11 -10.91
C MET A 146 -0.37 -8.79 -11.17
N ASP A 147 -1.69 -8.86 -11.37
CA ASP A 147 -2.56 -7.72 -11.57
C ASP A 147 -3.37 -7.45 -10.31
N PHE A 148 -3.18 -6.26 -9.76
CA PHE A 148 -3.88 -5.77 -8.58
C PHE A 148 -4.90 -4.72 -8.98
N LYS A 149 -6.17 -4.94 -8.59
CA LYS A 149 -7.22 -3.93 -8.67
C LYS A 149 -7.27 -3.12 -7.38
N LEU A 150 -6.95 -1.85 -7.48
CA LEU A 150 -6.92 -0.92 -6.35
C LEU A 150 -8.28 -0.24 -6.20
N SER A 151 -8.61 0.08 -4.96
CA SER A 151 -9.78 0.90 -4.64
C SER A 151 -9.57 2.36 -5.10
N PRO A 152 -10.64 3.10 -5.45
CA PRO A 152 -10.52 4.49 -5.91
C PRO A 152 -9.98 5.46 -4.85
N LEU A 153 -9.93 5.03 -3.61
CA LEU A 153 -9.49 5.79 -2.45
C LEU A 153 -7.98 6.13 -2.53
N PRO A 154 -7.57 7.43 -2.56
CA PRO A 154 -6.18 7.87 -2.57
C PRO A 154 -5.15 7.07 -1.75
N TRP A 155 -5.46 6.75 -0.50
CA TRP A 155 -4.61 6.07 0.47
C TRP A 155 -4.41 4.61 0.08
N HIS A 156 -5.39 4.00 -0.59
CA HIS A 156 -5.24 2.66 -1.15
C HIS A 156 -4.37 2.68 -2.40
N ARG A 157 -4.45 3.72 -3.23
CA ARG A 157 -3.58 3.88 -4.42
C ARG A 157 -2.11 4.06 -4.04
N PHE A 158 -1.79 4.84 -3.00
CA PHE A 158 -0.41 4.98 -2.51
C PHE A 158 0.20 3.68 -1.99
N SER A 159 -0.62 2.74 -1.47
CA SER A 159 -0.11 1.44 -1.01
C SER A 159 0.54 0.62 -2.14
N SER A 160 0.15 0.85 -3.39
CA SER A 160 0.70 0.16 -4.55
C SER A 160 2.20 0.38 -4.76
N LEU A 161 2.74 1.53 -4.31
CA LEU A 161 4.17 1.83 -4.39
C LEU A 161 5.02 0.81 -3.62
N PHE A 162 4.45 0.21 -2.57
CA PHE A 162 5.12 -0.81 -1.76
C PHE A 162 4.92 -2.23 -2.29
N TYR A 163 4.05 -2.42 -3.29
CA TYR A 163 3.74 -3.75 -3.82
C TYR A 163 4.96 -4.32 -4.54
N GLU A 164 5.70 -3.53 -5.32
CA GLU A 164 6.91 -3.97 -6.02
C GLU A 164 7.94 -4.54 -5.04
N GLY A 165 8.20 -3.85 -3.93
CA GLY A 165 9.18 -4.30 -2.94
C GLY A 165 8.73 -5.55 -2.16
N THR A 166 7.44 -5.69 -1.87
CA THR A 166 6.91 -6.82 -1.10
C THR A 166 6.71 -8.04 -1.99
N TYR A 167 5.93 -7.89 -3.05
CA TYR A 167 5.57 -8.97 -3.97
C TYR A 167 6.69 -9.31 -4.94
N GLY A 168 7.44 -8.32 -5.44
CA GLY A 168 8.53 -8.56 -6.38
C GLY A 168 9.62 -9.47 -5.80
N ARG A 169 10.03 -9.25 -4.55
CA ARG A 169 10.99 -10.14 -3.86
C ARG A 169 10.47 -11.58 -3.71
N MET A 170 9.19 -11.73 -3.37
CA MET A 170 8.53 -13.04 -3.28
C MET A 170 8.50 -13.74 -4.64
N MET A 171 8.13 -13.01 -5.70
CA MET A 171 8.04 -13.56 -7.05
C MET A 171 9.40 -14.02 -7.56
N GLU A 172 10.42 -13.18 -7.40
CA GLU A 172 11.79 -13.54 -7.75
C GLU A 172 12.26 -14.77 -6.98
N GLN A 173 11.95 -14.88 -5.68
CA GLN A 173 12.27 -16.06 -4.91
C GLN A 173 11.56 -17.31 -5.44
N GLY A 174 10.27 -17.21 -5.78
CA GLY A 174 9.53 -18.33 -6.37
C GLY A 174 10.08 -18.77 -7.72
N LEU A 175 10.46 -17.81 -8.57
CA LEU A 175 11.11 -18.07 -9.86
C LEU A 175 12.50 -18.73 -9.67
N ARG A 176 13.28 -18.29 -8.67
CA ARG A 176 14.55 -18.92 -8.31
C ARG A 176 14.36 -20.36 -7.81
N ASN A 177 13.35 -20.62 -6.98
CA ASN A 177 13.03 -21.96 -6.51
C ASN A 177 12.64 -22.88 -7.68
N LEU A 178 11.85 -22.38 -8.64
CA LEU A 178 11.53 -23.11 -9.87
C LEU A 178 12.78 -23.47 -10.65
N LYS A 179 13.72 -22.53 -10.80
CA LYS A 179 15.00 -22.76 -11.47
C LYS A 179 15.87 -23.80 -10.77
N ALA A 180 16.03 -23.69 -9.45
CA ALA A 180 16.77 -24.66 -8.65
C ALA A 180 16.16 -26.07 -8.78
N GLY A 181 14.83 -26.19 -8.73
CA GLY A 181 14.11 -27.45 -8.89
C GLY A 181 14.14 -28.06 -10.30
N GLN A 182 14.66 -27.35 -11.32
CA GLN A 182 14.97 -27.93 -12.63
C GLN A 182 16.44 -28.37 -12.72
N GLN A 183 17.35 -27.58 -12.14
CA GLN A 183 18.78 -27.89 -12.12
C GLN A 183 19.13 -29.13 -11.28
N GLN A 184 18.22 -29.57 -10.41
CA GLN A 184 18.38 -30.76 -9.57
C GLN A 184 17.94 -32.07 -10.25
N ALA A 185 17.44 -32.03 -11.50
CA ALA A 185 17.05 -33.23 -12.23
C ALA A 185 18.32 -33.89 -12.85
N PRO A 186 18.60 -35.17 -12.57
CA PRO A 186 19.78 -35.89 -13.05
C PRO A 186 19.77 -36.11 -14.57
#